data_AF-A0A7Y4TDR5-F1
#
_entry.id   AF-A0A7Y4TDR5-F1
#
_cell.length_a   1.000
_cell.length_b   1.000
_cell.length_c   1.000
_cell.angle_alpha   90.00
_cell.angle_beta   90.00
_cell.angle_gamma   90.00
#
_symmetry.space_group_name_H-M   'P 1'
#
loop_
_entity.id
_entity.type
_entity.pdbx_description
1 polymer ?
#
loop_
_entity_poly.entity_id
_entity_poly.type
_entity_poly.pdbx_seq_one_letter_code
_entity_poly.pdbx_strand_id
1 'polypeptide(L)'
;ATARLAVVVPLSLAIIFVLLMATFGRVRWALLILVNVPFAAVGGVAALWIRGLTLNLSASVGFIALFGVAVLNGVVMLAAIRALREEEGLPVREATLTGAASRLKPVLMTAMVAAIGFMPMALSRSAGSEVQRPLASVVIGGIVTSTLLTLIVLPTLYDMMERWVARREGRATGA
;
A
#
# COMPACT_ATOMS: atom_id res chain seq x y z
N ALA A 1 14.76 -21.85 10.97
CA ALA A 1 14.49 -20.39 11.00
C ALA A 1 13.33 -19.98 10.08
N THR A 2 13.22 -20.53 8.87
CA THR A 2 12.18 -20.20 7.85
C THR A 2 10.74 -20.44 8.31
N ALA A 3 10.50 -21.40 9.22
CA ALA A 3 9.16 -21.71 9.72
C ALA A 3 8.48 -20.56 10.48
N ARG A 4 9.23 -19.68 11.16
CA ARG A 4 8.64 -18.52 11.87
C ARG A 4 8.16 -17.45 10.89
N LEU A 5 8.89 -17.22 9.80
CA LEU A 5 8.54 -16.24 8.78
C LEU A 5 7.26 -16.61 8.03
N ALA A 6 7.11 -17.91 7.72
CA ALA A 6 5.91 -18.46 7.11
C ALA A 6 4.64 -18.29 7.96
N VAL A 7 4.79 -18.07 9.27
CA VAL A 7 3.67 -17.83 10.19
C VAL A 7 3.43 -16.33 10.42
N VAL A 8 4.49 -15.55 10.61
CA VAL A 8 4.37 -14.13 10.97
C VAL A 8 3.82 -13.29 9.81
N VAL A 9 4.22 -13.55 8.56
CA VAL A 9 3.74 -12.77 7.42
C VAL A 9 2.22 -12.97 7.22
N PRO A 10 1.68 -14.20 7.12
CA PRO A 10 0.23 -14.40 7.01
C PRO A 10 -0.53 -13.86 8.22
N LEU A 11 0.00 -14.02 9.43
CA LEU A 11 -0.62 -13.48 10.64
C LEU A 11 -0.74 -11.95 10.57
N SER A 12 0.31 -11.25 10.10
CA SER A 12 0.28 -9.80 9.93
C SER A 12 -0.78 -9.36 8.91
N LEU A 13 -0.91 -10.09 7.79
CA LEU A 13 -1.93 -9.82 6.77
C LEU A 13 -3.34 -10.09 7.29
N ALA A 14 -3.52 -11.15 8.09
CA ALA A 14 -4.80 -11.45 8.72
C ALA A 14 -5.21 -10.34 9.69
N ILE A 15 -4.29 -9.84 10.51
CA ILE A 15 -4.55 -8.71 11.42
C ILE A 15 -4.89 -7.45 10.63
N ILE A 16 -4.12 -7.12 9.59
CA ILE A 16 -4.40 -6.00 8.68
C ILE A 16 -5.81 -6.12 8.09
N PHE A 17 -6.18 -7.31 7.61
CA PHE A 17 -7.50 -7.56 7.04
C PHE A 17 -8.63 -7.33 8.07
N VAL A 18 -8.47 -7.83 9.30
CA VAL A 18 -9.44 -7.62 10.38
C VAL A 18 -9.58 -6.13 10.72
N LEU A 19 -8.47 -5.38 10.79
CA LEU A 19 -8.50 -3.93 11.04
C LEU A 19 -9.20 -3.16 9.91
N LEU A 20 -8.96 -3.55 8.65
CA LEU A 20 -9.65 -2.97 7.49
C LEU A 20 -11.14 -3.27 7.51
N MET A 21 -11.53 -4.49 7.87
CA MET A 21 -12.92 -4.87 8.06
C MET A 21 -13.60 -4.07 9.16
N ALA A 22 -12.92 -3.84 10.29
CA ALA A 22 -13.43 -3.00 11.37
C ALA A 22 -13.56 -1.51 10.97
N THR A 23 -12.68 -1.03 10.10
CA THR A 23 -12.66 0.38 9.66
C THR A 23 -13.74 0.69 8.61
N PHE A 24 -13.89 -0.19 7.61
CA PHE A 24 -14.78 0.09 6.47
C PHE A 24 -16.09 -0.70 6.46
N GLY A 25 -16.22 -1.74 7.31
CA GLY A 25 -17.41 -2.57 7.43
C GLY A 25 -17.79 -3.36 6.17
N ARG A 26 -17.00 -3.31 5.09
CA ARG A 26 -17.29 -3.99 3.82
C ARG A 26 -16.05 -4.67 3.25
N VAL A 27 -16.19 -5.96 2.97
CA VAL A 27 -15.12 -6.83 2.43
C VAL A 27 -14.52 -6.29 1.13
N ARG A 28 -15.34 -5.71 0.25
CA ARG A 28 -14.89 -5.13 -1.03
C ARG A 28 -13.84 -4.03 -0.86
N TRP A 29 -13.97 -3.21 0.18
CA TRP A 29 -13.03 -2.11 0.46
C TRP A 29 -11.74 -2.63 1.05
N ALA A 30 -11.84 -3.57 1.99
CA ALA A 30 -10.68 -4.25 2.56
C ALA A 30 -9.85 -4.96 1.48
N LEU A 31 -10.50 -5.72 0.59
CA LEU A 31 -9.84 -6.41 -0.54
C LEU A 31 -9.16 -5.43 -1.50
N LEU A 32 -9.83 -4.32 -1.85
CA LEU A 32 -9.25 -3.32 -2.74
C LEU A 32 -7.95 -2.74 -2.16
N ILE A 33 -7.92 -2.44 -0.87
CA ILE A 33 -6.70 -1.97 -0.20
C ILE A 33 -5.66 -3.10 -0.11
N LEU A 34 -6.10 -4.34 0.16
CA LEU A 34 -5.20 -5.49 0.28
C LEU A 34 -4.44 -5.78 -1.03
N VAL A 35 -5.01 -5.43 -2.18
CA VAL A 35 -4.34 -5.55 -3.49
C VAL A 35 -3.04 -4.72 -3.55
N ASN A 36 -2.89 -3.64 -2.77
CA ASN A 36 -1.63 -2.89 -2.70
C ASN A 36 -0.48 -3.69 -2.08
N VAL A 37 -0.77 -4.64 -1.19
CA VAL A 37 0.23 -5.43 -0.45
C VAL A 37 1.16 -6.21 -1.40
N PRO A 38 0.66 -7.05 -2.32
CA PRO A 38 1.54 -7.76 -3.26
C PRO A 38 2.31 -6.80 -4.17
N PHE A 39 1.72 -5.67 -4.56
CA PHE A 39 2.43 -4.66 -5.36
C PHE A 39 3.60 -4.02 -4.61
N ALA A 40 3.40 -3.70 -3.32
CA ALA A 40 4.48 -3.24 -2.46
C ALA A 40 5.56 -4.32 -2.29
N ALA A 41 5.14 -5.58 -2.11
CA ALA A 41 6.05 -6.72 -1.97
C ALA A 41 6.99 -6.85 -3.19
N VAL A 42 6.46 -6.69 -4.42
CA VAL A 42 7.28 -6.73 -5.65
C VAL A 42 8.40 -5.69 -5.60
N GLY A 43 8.12 -4.45 -5.20
CA GLY A 43 9.15 -3.41 -5.06
C GLY A 43 10.20 -3.73 -4.00
N GLY A 44 9.76 -4.28 -2.86
CA GLY A 44 10.67 -4.70 -1.79
C GLY A 44 11.58 -5.87 -2.20
N VAL A 45 11.03 -6.87 -2.89
CA VAL A 45 11.80 -8.02 -3.42
C VAL A 45 12.77 -7.57 -4.50
N ALA A 46 12.33 -6.71 -5.42
CA ALA A 46 13.19 -6.15 -6.46
C ALA A 46 14.37 -5.37 -5.86
N ALA A 47 14.15 -4.57 -4.82
CA ALA A 47 15.21 -3.82 -4.17
C ALA A 47 16.23 -4.72 -3.44
N LEU A 48 15.80 -5.81 -2.81
CA LEU A 48 16.71 -6.81 -2.25
C LEU A 48 17.54 -7.46 -3.36
N TRP A 49 16.90 -7.85 -4.46
CA TRP A 49 17.56 -8.52 -5.58
C TRP A 49 18.61 -7.63 -6.25
N ILE A 50 18.27 -6.36 -6.53
CA ILE A 50 19.21 -5.38 -7.11
C ILE A 50 20.42 -5.13 -6.18
N ARG A 51 20.21 -5.18 -4.86
CA ARG A 51 21.28 -5.00 -3.87
C ARG A 51 22.02 -6.29 -3.50
N GLY A 52 21.67 -7.43 -4.10
CA GLY A 52 22.26 -8.72 -3.76
C GLY A 52 22.01 -9.15 -2.30
N LEU A 53 20.95 -8.65 -1.68
CA LEU A 53 20.59 -8.97 -0.29
C LEU A 53 19.63 -10.15 -0.24
N THR A 54 19.77 -10.99 0.78
CA THR A 54 18.92 -12.17 0.98
C THR A 54 17.67 -11.85 1.77
N LEU A 55 16.63 -12.65 1.56
CA LEU A 55 15.40 -12.58 2.35
C LEU A 55 15.65 -13.27 3.70
N ASN A 56 15.98 -12.47 4.71
CA ASN A 56 16.24 -12.91 6.08
C ASN A 56 15.15 -12.39 7.06
N LEU A 57 15.35 -12.64 8.37
CA LEU A 57 14.40 -12.21 9.40
C LEU A 57 14.20 -10.69 9.40
N SER A 58 15.29 -9.93 9.25
CA SER A 58 15.29 -8.46 9.25
C SER A 58 14.57 -7.88 8.03
N ALA A 59 14.80 -8.47 6.84
CA ALA A 59 14.08 -8.13 5.62
C ALA A 59 12.57 -8.38 5.78
N SER A 60 12.19 -9.46 6.45
CA SER A 60 10.78 -9.82 6.68
C SER A 60 10.07 -8.81 7.59
N VAL A 61 10.74 -8.31 8.63
CA VAL A 61 10.23 -7.20 9.44
C VAL A 61 10.06 -5.93 8.59
N GLY A 62 10.99 -5.69 7.66
CA GLY A 62 10.86 -4.63 6.66
C GLY A 62 9.61 -4.77 5.78
N PHE A 63 9.29 -5.99 5.34
CA PHE A 63 8.05 -6.26 4.58
C PHE A 63 6.78 -5.99 5.40
N ILE A 64 6.76 -6.38 6.68
CA ILE A 64 5.61 -6.10 7.56
C ILE A 64 5.39 -4.59 7.71
N ALA A 65 6.46 -3.83 7.94
CA ALA A 65 6.41 -2.37 8.00
C ALA A 65 5.93 -1.78 6.67
N LEU A 66 6.45 -2.28 5.55
CA LEU A 66 6.03 -1.88 4.21
C LEU A 66 4.55 -2.14 3.95
N PHE A 67 4.02 -3.29 4.36
CA PHE A 67 2.60 -3.61 4.22
C PHE A 67 1.73 -2.63 5.00
N GLY A 68 2.13 -2.27 6.23
CA GLY A 68 1.45 -1.24 7.01
C GLY A 68 1.39 0.11 6.29
N VAL A 69 2.52 0.56 5.71
CA VAL A 69 2.57 1.82 4.95
C VAL A 69 1.71 1.74 3.67
N ALA A 70 1.78 0.65 2.93
CA ALA A 70 1.01 0.45 1.71
C ALA A 70 -0.51 0.44 1.97
N VAL A 71 -0.92 -0.20 3.08
CA VAL A 71 -2.31 -0.23 3.55
C VAL A 71 -2.74 1.16 3.98
N LEU A 72 -1.94 1.87 4.79
CA LEU A 72 -2.25 3.23 5.23
C LEU A 72 -2.50 4.17 4.03
N ASN A 73 -1.62 4.12 3.02
CA ASN A 73 -1.79 4.91 1.81
C ASN A 73 -3.10 4.57 1.08
N GLY A 74 -3.46 3.28 1.04
CA GLY A 74 -4.73 2.83 0.46
C GLY A 74 -5.96 3.27 1.26
N VAL A 75 -5.90 3.17 2.59
CA VAL A 75 -6.95 3.63 3.51
C VAL A 75 -7.21 5.12 3.34
N VAL A 76 -6.15 5.94 3.36
CA VAL A 76 -6.26 7.40 3.23
C VAL A 76 -6.82 7.80 1.87
N MET A 77 -6.39 7.13 0.79
CA MET A 77 -6.93 7.38 -0.55
C MET A 77 -8.42 7.01 -0.64
N LEU A 78 -8.78 5.82 -0.17
CA LEU A 78 -10.17 5.34 -0.21
C LEU A 78 -11.09 6.23 0.64
N ALA A 79 -10.64 6.63 1.83
CA ALA A 79 -11.38 7.55 2.68
C ALA A 79 -11.61 8.90 2.01
N ALA A 80 -10.60 9.44 1.30
CA ALA A 80 -10.75 10.69 0.56
C ALA A 80 -11.77 10.59 -0.59
N ILE A 81 -11.71 9.52 -1.39
CA ILE A 81 -12.69 9.30 -2.47
C ILE A 81 -14.10 9.14 -1.88
N ARG A 82 -14.23 8.42 -0.76
CA ARG A 82 -15.52 8.20 -0.11
C ARG A 82 -16.10 9.48 0.49
N ALA A 83 -15.28 10.31 1.14
CA ALA A 83 -15.71 11.61 1.65
C ALA A 83 -16.28 12.48 0.52
N LEU A 84 -15.58 12.55 -0.63
CA LEU A 84 -16.07 13.27 -1.82
C LEU A 84 -17.40 12.71 -2.38
N ARG A 85 -17.65 11.40 -2.24
CA ARG A 85 -18.92 10.80 -2.65
C ARG A 85 -20.05 11.02 -1.65
N GLU A 86 -19.75 10.95 -0.36
CA GLU A 86 -20.77 11.01 0.70
C GLU A 86 -21.12 12.45 1.08
N GLU A 87 -20.15 13.37 1.06
CA GLU A 87 -20.33 14.77 1.47
C GLU A 87 -20.67 15.68 0.29
N GLU A 88 -19.98 15.51 -0.85
CA GLU A 88 -20.16 16.37 -2.03
C GLU A 88 -21.09 15.75 -3.10
N GLY A 89 -21.50 14.49 -2.92
CA GLY A 89 -22.40 13.80 -3.85
C GLY A 89 -21.80 13.55 -5.24
N LEU A 90 -20.47 13.66 -5.38
CA LEU A 90 -19.80 13.60 -6.67
C LEU A 90 -19.97 12.24 -7.35
N PRO A 91 -20.09 12.21 -8.69
CA PRO A 91 -20.10 10.95 -9.44
C PRO A 91 -18.76 10.23 -9.26
N VAL A 92 -18.81 8.89 -9.31
CA VAL A 92 -17.67 7.99 -9.02
C VAL A 92 -16.37 8.42 -9.69
N ARG A 93 -16.44 8.75 -10.98
CA ARG A 93 -15.28 9.13 -11.79
C ARG A 93 -14.67 10.44 -11.32
N GLU A 94 -15.50 11.42 -10.99
CA GLU A 94 -15.05 12.74 -10.54
C GLU A 94 -14.48 12.67 -9.12
N ALA A 95 -15.16 11.98 -8.20
CA ALA A 95 -14.64 11.72 -6.86
C ALA A 95 -13.29 10.97 -6.89
N THR A 96 -13.12 10.03 -7.82
CA THR A 96 -11.86 9.29 -7.99
C THR A 96 -10.73 10.19 -8.48
N LEU A 97 -10.99 11.03 -9.49
CA LEU A 97 -9.99 11.95 -10.05
C LEU A 97 -9.60 13.04 -9.05
N THR A 98 -10.60 13.68 -8.43
CA THR A 98 -10.38 14.73 -7.42
C THR A 98 -9.71 14.15 -6.17
N GLY A 99 -10.14 12.96 -5.73
CA GLY A 99 -9.51 12.22 -4.65
C GLY A 99 -8.03 11.93 -4.94
N ALA A 100 -7.74 11.33 -6.09
CA ALA A 100 -6.36 11.03 -6.49
C ALA A 100 -5.48 12.28 -6.61
N ALA A 101 -5.99 13.36 -7.23
CA ALA A 101 -5.27 14.62 -7.39
C ALA A 101 -4.95 15.28 -6.04
N SER A 102 -5.91 15.28 -5.11
CA SER A 102 -5.72 15.85 -3.76
C SER A 102 -4.67 15.10 -2.94
N ARG A 103 -4.47 13.81 -3.22
CA ARG A 103 -3.56 12.93 -2.46
C ARG A 103 -2.18 12.77 -3.09
N LEU A 104 -1.99 13.21 -4.35
CA LEU A 104 -0.69 13.17 -5.02
C LEU A 104 0.42 13.83 -4.20
N LYS A 105 0.23 15.08 -3.76
CA LYS A 105 1.23 15.81 -2.97
C LYS A 105 1.50 15.15 -1.59
N PRO A 106 0.48 14.86 -0.76
CA PRO A 106 0.71 14.19 0.53
C PRO A 106 1.41 12.83 0.41
N VAL A 107 1.03 12.01 -0.57
CA VAL A 107 1.62 10.67 -0.76
C VAL A 107 3.09 10.79 -1.18
N LEU A 108 3.43 11.71 -2.08
CA LEU A 108 4.83 11.97 -2.43
C LEU A 108 5.64 12.50 -1.25
N MET A 109 5.07 13.40 -0.42
CA MET A 109 5.76 13.91 0.77
C MET A 109 6.11 12.79 1.76
N THR A 110 5.17 11.91 2.07
CA THR A 110 5.42 10.78 2.98
C THR A 110 6.43 9.79 2.42
N ALA A 111 6.38 9.51 1.11
CA ALA A 111 7.36 8.67 0.44
C ALA A 111 8.78 9.26 0.50
N MET A 112 8.90 10.57 0.26
CA MET A 112 10.18 11.28 0.33
C MET A 112 10.77 11.28 1.74
N VAL A 113 9.96 11.59 2.75
CA VAL A 113 10.38 11.59 4.16
C VAL A 113 10.87 10.19 4.57
N ALA A 114 10.12 9.15 4.21
CA ALA A 114 10.53 7.77 4.50
C ALA A 114 11.82 7.40 3.76
N ALA A 115 11.94 7.70 2.46
CA ALA A 115 13.12 7.39 1.67
C ALA A 115 14.38 8.05 2.25
N ILE A 116 14.29 9.33 2.64
CA ILE A 116 15.38 10.08 3.27
C ILE A 116 15.72 9.47 4.65
N GLY A 117 14.70 9.18 5.47
CA GLY A 117 14.90 8.61 6.81
C GLY A 117 15.56 7.23 6.81
N PHE A 118 15.24 6.38 5.82
CA PHE A 118 15.84 5.05 5.67
C PHE A 118 17.16 5.06 4.89
N MET A 119 17.51 6.14 4.19
CA MET A 119 18.74 6.25 3.39
C MET A 119 20.03 5.98 4.19
N PRO A 120 20.29 6.58 5.37
CA PRO A 120 21.51 6.29 6.13
C PRO A 120 21.58 4.84 6.59
N MET A 121 20.44 4.26 6.97
CA MET A 121 20.32 2.86 7.39
C MET A 121 20.62 1.89 6.24
N ALA A 122 20.22 2.24 5.02
CA ALA A 122 20.47 1.45 3.82
C ALA A 122 21.96 1.45 3.39
N LEU A 123 22.72 2.51 3.71
CA LEU A 123 24.11 2.69 3.29
C LEU A 123 25.14 2.37 4.37
N SER A 124 24.72 2.23 5.63
CA SER A 124 25.62 2.06 6.77
C SER A 124 26.51 0.81 6.62
N ARG A 125 27.79 0.90 7.02
CA ARG A 125 28.73 -0.25 7.03
C ARG A 125 29.28 -0.60 8.42
N SER A 126 28.69 -0.02 9.46
CA SER A 126 29.06 -0.28 10.84
C SER A 126 28.60 -1.65 11.33
N ALA A 127 29.10 -2.07 12.51
CA ALA A 127 28.58 -3.23 13.23
C ALA A 127 27.05 -3.08 13.43
N GLY A 128 26.29 -4.15 13.18
CA GLY A 128 24.82 -4.14 13.20
C GLY A 128 24.14 -3.76 11.88
N SER A 129 24.90 -3.33 10.86
CA SER A 129 24.34 -3.01 9.53
C SER A 129 23.72 -4.22 8.81
N GLU A 130 24.06 -5.45 9.21
CA GLU A 130 23.50 -6.69 8.66
C GLU A 130 21.99 -6.83 8.87
N VAL A 131 21.44 -6.24 9.94
CA VAL A 131 20.00 -6.22 10.23
C VAL A 131 19.32 -5.01 9.58
N GLN A 132 20.01 -3.87 9.59
CA GLN A 132 19.48 -2.58 9.16
C GLN A 132 19.37 -2.44 7.64
N ARG A 133 20.38 -2.89 6.87
CA ARG A 133 20.39 -2.74 5.42
C ARG A 133 19.25 -3.47 4.72
N PRO A 134 18.94 -4.75 5.03
CA PRO A 134 17.84 -5.44 4.36
C PRO A 134 16.49 -4.81 4.70
N LEU A 135 16.30 -4.42 5.97
CA LEU A 135 15.09 -3.73 6.43
C LEU A 135 14.87 -2.42 5.67
N ALA A 136 15.88 -1.53 5.66
CA ALA A 136 15.79 -0.24 4.99
C ALA A 136 15.63 -0.39 3.46
N SER A 137 16.31 -1.36 2.85
CA SER A 137 16.22 -1.60 1.40
C SER A 137 14.83 -2.02 0.96
N VAL A 138 14.19 -2.93 1.71
CA VAL A 138 12.82 -3.38 1.45
C VAL A 138 11.84 -2.22 1.55
N VAL A 139 11.94 -1.42 2.60
CA VAL A 139 11.02 -0.29 2.83
C VAL A 139 11.19 0.78 1.74
N ILE A 140 12.41 1.18 1.39
CA ILE A 140 12.66 2.17 0.33
C ILE A 140 12.12 1.67 -1.01
N GLY A 141 12.53 0.47 -1.43
CA GLY A 141 12.11 -0.09 -2.72
C GLY A 141 10.60 -0.30 -2.81
N GLY A 142 10.04 -0.84 -1.73
CA GLY A 142 8.61 -1.06 -1.61
C GLY A 142 7.80 0.22 -1.65
N ILE A 143 8.24 1.29 -0.96
CA ILE A 143 7.54 2.57 -0.97
C ILE A 143 7.56 3.19 -2.36
N VAL A 144 8.70 3.19 -3.06
CA VAL A 144 8.79 3.77 -4.41
C VAL A 144 7.80 3.08 -5.36
N THR A 145 7.81 1.74 -5.39
CA THR A 145 6.90 0.96 -6.23
C THR A 145 5.45 1.11 -5.75
N SER A 146 5.18 0.97 -4.46
CA SER A 146 3.83 1.07 -3.89
C SER A 146 3.23 2.46 -4.08
N THR A 147 4.01 3.53 -4.03
CA THR A 147 3.54 4.92 -4.20
C THR A 147 3.08 5.15 -5.63
N LEU A 148 3.91 4.78 -6.61
CA LEU A 148 3.57 4.85 -8.03
C LEU A 148 2.33 4.01 -8.34
N LEU A 149 2.27 2.78 -7.83
CA LEU A 149 1.12 1.92 -8.05
C LEU A 149 -0.12 2.37 -7.28
N THR A 150 -0.02 2.92 -6.06
CA THR A 150 -1.21 3.38 -5.31
C THR A 150 -1.85 4.59 -5.97
N LEU A 151 -1.06 5.52 -6.52
CA LEU A 151 -1.57 6.70 -7.20
C LEU A 151 -2.22 6.40 -8.56
N ILE A 152 -1.84 5.29 -9.22
CA ILE A 152 -2.35 4.94 -10.55
C ILE A 152 -3.35 3.78 -10.48
N VAL A 153 -2.96 2.68 -9.85
CA VAL A 153 -3.71 1.42 -9.82
C VAL A 153 -4.91 1.52 -8.89
N LEU A 154 -4.78 2.09 -7.70
CA LEU A 154 -5.89 2.16 -6.74
C LEU A 154 -7.09 2.96 -7.27
N PRO A 155 -6.95 4.20 -7.78
CA PRO A 155 -8.10 4.92 -8.34
C PRO A 155 -8.71 4.19 -9.54
N THR A 156 -7.89 3.57 -10.39
CA THR A 156 -8.36 2.80 -11.55
C THR A 156 -9.15 1.56 -11.12
N LEU A 157 -8.66 0.82 -10.13
CA LEU A 157 -9.35 -0.36 -9.57
C LEU A 157 -10.65 0.04 -8.85
N TYR A 158 -10.66 1.17 -8.16
CA TYR A 158 -11.87 1.71 -7.52
C TYR A 158 -12.95 2.04 -8.55
N ASP A 159 -12.62 2.82 -9.58
CA ASP A 159 -13.56 3.17 -10.65
C ASP A 159 -14.06 1.93 -11.40
N MET A 160 -13.16 0.98 -11.70
CA MET A 160 -13.55 -0.28 -12.34
C MET A 160 -14.49 -1.12 -11.47
N MET A 161 -14.21 -1.23 -10.18
CA MET A 161 -15.03 -2.00 -9.23
C MET A 161 -16.42 -1.37 -9.06
N GLU A 162 -16.49 -0.05 -8.87
CA GLU A 162 -17.75 0.69 -8.77
C GLU A 162 -18.59 0.56 -10.05
N ARG A 163 -17.97 0.72 -11.23
CA ARG A 163 -18.66 0.50 -12.52
C ARG A 163 -19.17 -0.92 -12.67
N TRP A 164 -18.45 -1.92 -12.17
CA TRP A 164 -18.87 -3.32 -12.25
C TRP A 164 -20.04 -3.63 -11.31
N VAL A 165 -20.03 -3.04 -10.10
CA VAL A 165 -21.17 -3.11 -9.17
C VAL A 165 -22.39 -2.39 -9.73
N ALA A 166 -22.24 -1.19 -10.29
CA ALA A 166 -23.34 -0.44 -10.91
C ALA A 166 -23.99 -1.23 -12.06
N ARG A 167 -23.17 -1.88 -12.91
CA ARG A 167 -23.66 -2.76 -13.97
C ARG A 167 -24.41 -3.99 -13.45
N ARG A 168 -23.97 -4.57 -12.33
CA ARG A 168 -24.65 -5.72 -11.70
C ARG A 168 -25.93 -5.36 -10.97
N GLU A 169 -26.02 -4.15 -10.42
CA GLU A 169 -27.23 -3.65 -9.75
C GLU A 169 -28.28 -3.09 -10.72
N GLY A 170 -28.07 -3.16 -12.05
CA GLY A 170 -29.03 -2.69 -13.04
C GLY A 170 -29.28 -1.18 -13.01
N ARG A 171 -28.47 -0.42 -12.24
CA ARG A 171 -28.50 1.04 -12.25
C ARG A 171 -27.70 1.49 -13.45
N ALA A 172 -28.39 1.60 -14.59
CA ALA A 172 -27.87 2.27 -15.76
C ALA A 172 -27.25 3.59 -15.33
N THR A 173 -25.97 3.76 -15.68
CA THR A 173 -25.20 4.97 -15.51
C THR A 173 -26.01 6.13 -16.11
N GLY A 174 -26.68 6.91 -15.25
CA GLY A 174 -27.19 8.21 -15.62
C GLY A 174 -25.99 9.06 -16.01
N ALA A 175 -26.00 9.51 -17.27
CA ALA A 175 -24.98 10.28 -17.94
C ALA A 175 -24.54 11.53 -17.16
#